data_AF-A0A0A1ZVT4-F1
#
_entry.id   AF-A0A0A1ZVT4-F1
#
_cell.length_a   1.000
_cell.length_b   1.000
_cell.length_c   1.000
_cell.angle_alpha   90.00
_cell.angle_beta   90.00
_cell.angle_gamma   90.00
#
_symmetry.space_group_name_H-M   'P 1'
#
loop_
_entity.id
_entity.type
_entity.pdbx_description
1 polymer ?
#
loop_
_entity_poly.entity_id
_entity_poly.type
_entity_poly.pdbx_seq_one_letter_code
_entity_poly.pdbx_strand_id
1 'polypeptide(L)' 'MNDSYHIYFKGEILFKNLSKDEFEFVWGKLYTSYINALSKEITYELISDNNTLESNFNLEPSY' A
#
# COMPACT_ATOMS: atom_id res chain seq x y z
N MET A 1 -13.09 -12.73 -8.59
CA MET A 1 -11.86 -11.92 -8.52
C MET A 1 -11.95 -11.17 -7.21
N ASN A 2 -11.22 -11.61 -6.19
CA ASN A 2 -11.17 -10.92 -4.90
C ASN A 2 -9.77 -10.33 -4.79
N ASP A 3 -9.65 -9.05 -5.13
CA ASP A 3 -8.42 -8.30 -4.96
C ASP A 3 -8.53 -7.55 -3.63
N SER A 4 -7.64 -7.87 -2.71
CA SER A 4 -7.65 -7.34 -1.34
C SER A 4 -6.42 -6.49 -1.11
N TYR A 5 -6.61 -5.25 -0.67
CA TYR A 5 -5.55 -4.30 -0.37
C TYR A 5 -5.23 -4.30 1.12
N HIS A 6 -3.94 -4.38 1.44
CA HIS A 6 -3.41 -4.36 2.81
C HIS A 6 -2.53 -3.14 2.96
N ILE A 7 -2.71 -2.39 4.06
CA ILE A 7 -1.94 -1.19 4.38
C ILE A 7 -1.17 -1.43 5.66
N TYR A 8 0.12 -1.11 5.61
CA TYR A 8 1.04 -1.21 6.72
C TYR A 8 1.60 0.16 7.06
N PHE A 9 1.81 0.41 8.35
CA PHE A 9 2.50 1.59 8.85
C PHE A 9 3.56 1.18 9.85
N LYS A 10 4.82 1.56 9.61
CA LYS A 10 5.97 1.18 10.46
C LYS A 10 6.13 -0.33 10.68
N GLY A 11 5.67 -1.15 9.73
CA GLY A 11 5.66 -2.61 9.86
C GLY A 11 4.48 -3.18 10.65
N GLU A 12 3.54 -2.35 11.10
CA GLU A 12 2.29 -2.77 11.71
C GLU A 12 1.16 -2.78 10.67
N ILE A 13 0.24 -3.76 10.75
CA ILE A 13 -0.97 -3.77 9.92
C ILE A 13 -1.92 -2.70 10.44
N LEU A 14 -2.20 -1.70 9.61
CA LEU A 14 -3.28 -0.73 9.86
C LEU A 14 -4.61 -1.28 9.36
N PHE A 15 -4.61 -1.76 8.12
CA PHE A 15 -5.81 -2.23 7.44
C PHE A 15 -5.49 -3.45 6.59
N LYS A 16 -6.41 -4.40 6.55
CA LYS A 16 -6.31 -5.63 5.73
C LYS A 16 -7.64 -5.88 5.06
N ASN A 17 -7.62 -6.58 3.93
CA ASN A 17 -8.80 -6.95 3.17
C ASN A 17 -9.67 -5.74 2.74
N LEU A 18 -9.02 -4.63 2.39
CA LEU A 18 -9.70 -3.48 1.83
C LEU A 18 -10.07 -3.77 0.37
N SER A 19 -11.27 -3.37 -0.03
CA SER A 19 -11.59 -3.28 -1.45
C SER A 19 -10.88 -2.07 -2.08
N LYS A 20 -10.76 -2.02 -3.40
CA LYS A 20 -10.11 -0.91 -4.12
C LYS A 20 -10.67 0.46 -3.71
N ASP A 21 -11.99 0.62 -3.68
CA ASP A 21 -12.65 1.86 -3.28
C ASP A 21 -12.32 2.27 -1.82
N GLU A 22 -12.27 1.30 -0.90
CA GLU A 22 -11.90 1.56 0.48
C GLU A 22 -10.43 1.93 0.62
N PHE A 23 -9.55 1.25 -0.13
CA PHE A 23 -8.15 1.57 -0.19
C PHE A 23 -7.94 3.00 -0.69
N GLU A 24 -8.56 3.41 -1.81
CA GLU A 24 -8.38 4.77 -2.34
C GLU A 24 -8.86 5.85 -1.34
N PHE A 25 -9.97 5.58 -0.64
CA PHE A 25 -10.48 6.50 0.38
C PHE A 25 -9.54 6.61 1.58
N VAL A 26 -9.13 5.46 2.14
CA VAL A 26 -8.24 5.40 3.31
C VAL A 26 -6.86 5.92 2.94
N TRP A 27 -6.32 5.55 1.78
CA TRP A 27 -5.04 6.02 1.26
C TRP A 27 -5.04 7.52 1.03
N GLY A 28 -6.11 8.12 0.48
CA GLY A 28 -6.20 9.58 0.33
C GLY A 28 -6.21 10.33 1.67
N LYS A 29 -6.87 9.76 2.69
CA LYS A 29 -6.87 10.29 4.06
C LYS A 29 -5.52 10.12 4.75
N LEU A 30 -4.94 8.92 4.66
CA LEU A 30 -3.62 8.60 5.18
C LEU A 30 -2.57 9.49 4.52
N TYR A 31 -2.58 9.62 3.19
CA TYR A 31 -1.63 10.48 2.48
C TYR A 31 -1.71 11.91 3.04
N THR A 32 -2.90 12.48 3.22
CA THR A 32 -3.03 13.84 3.79
C THR A 32 -2.51 13.95 5.23
N SER A 33 -2.81 12.98 6.09
CA SER A 33 -2.37 12.99 7.49
C SER A 33 -0.88 12.64 7.69
N TYR A 34 -0.34 11.79 6.82
CA TYR A 34 1.02 11.23 6.90
C TYR A 34 2.00 11.85 5.89
N ILE A 35 1.56 12.73 4.97
CA ILE A 35 2.42 13.59 4.12
C ILE A 35 3.45 14.34 5.00
N ASN A 36 3.07 14.69 6.23
CA ASN A 36 3.96 15.33 7.20
C ASN A 36 4.93 14.36 7.91
N ALA A 37 4.67 13.06 7.88
CA ALA A 37 5.32 12.07 8.75
C ALA A 37 6.34 11.17 8.04
N LEU A 38 6.92 11.59 6.91
CA LEU A 38 7.75 10.76 6.02
C LEU A 38 6.91 9.72 5.27
N SER A 39 6.67 9.98 3.99
CA SER A 39 6.09 9.06 3.00
C SER A 39 6.78 7.69 2.87
N LYS A 40 7.83 7.42 3.67
CA LYS A 40 8.55 6.14 3.75
C LYS A 40 7.98 5.16 4.77
N GLU A 41 7.11 5.59 5.68
CA GLU A 41 6.64 4.74 6.79
C GLU A 41 5.33 3.98 6.49
N ILE A 42 4.54 4.46 5.51
CA ILE A 42 3.33 3.77 5.03
C ILE A 42 3.66 2.97 3.77
N THR A 43 3.27 1.70 3.76
CA THR A 43 3.39 0.78 2.62
C THR A 43 2.04 0.09 2.37
N TYR A 44 1.81 -0.35 1.15
CA TYR A 44 0.63 -1.13 0.80
C TYR A 44 1.00 -2.36 -0.01
N GLU A 45 0.19 -3.41 0.11
CA GLU A 45 0.28 -4.62 -0.69
C GLU A 45 -1.08 -4.90 -1.32
N LEU A 46 -1.06 -5.25 -2.61
CA LEU A 46 -2.23 -5.74 -3.33
C LEU A 46 -2.16 -7.26 -3.38
N ILE A 47 -3.15 -7.91 -2.79
CA ILE A 47 -3.32 -9.35 -2.84
C ILE A 47 -4.39 -9.66 -3.86
N SER A 48 -3.96 -9.98 -5.07
CA SER A 48 -4.81 -10.61 -6.07
C SER A 48 -4.64 -12.13 -5.95
N ASP A 49 -5.72 -12.87 -5.76
CA ASP A 49 -5.71 -14.36 -5.79
C ASP A 49 -5.24 -14.95 -7.15
N ASN A 50 -4.90 -14.10 -8.14
CA ASN A 50 -4.31 -14.50 -9.41
C ASN A 50 -2.78 -14.39 -9.35
N ASN A 51 -2.16 -15.50 -8.95
CA ASN A 51 -0.72 -15.82 -9.04
C ASN A 51 0.08 -15.01 -10.10
N THR A 52 0.58 -13.83 -9.72
CA THR A 52 1.64 -13.17 -10.49
C THR A 52 2.58 -12.49 -9.52
N LEU A 53 3.78 -13.08 -9.45
CA LEU A 53 5.01 -12.52 -8.92
C LEU A 53 5.23 -11.10 -9.51
N GLU A 54 6.08 -10.34 -8.81
CA GLU A 54 6.70 -9.09 -9.27
C GLU A 54 5.94 -7.78 -8.96
N SER A 55 6.22 -7.23 -7.79
CA SER A 55 6.40 -5.79 -7.66
C SER A 55 7.75 -5.54 -7.01
N ASN A 56 8.75 -5.48 -7.89
CA ASN A 56 10.12 -5.10 -7.59
C ASN A 56 10.14 -3.80 -6.77
N PHE A 57 10.49 -3.92 -5.50
CA PHE A 57 11.01 -2.79 -4.74
C PHE A 57 12.32 -2.33 -5.41
N ASN A 58 12.48 -1.01 -5.50
CA ASN A 58 13.72 -0.27 -5.83
C ASN A 58 14.03 -0.11 -7.34
N LEU A 59 13.43 0.90 -7.98
CA LEU A 59 14.16 1.62 -9.03
C LEU A 59 15.21 2.50 -8.35
N GLU A 60 16.43 2.00 -8.23
CA GLU A 60 17.61 2.84 -8.03
C GLU A 60 17.79 3.79 -9.24
N PRO A 61 18.20 5.05 -9.03
CA PRO A 61 18.45 5.97 -10.14
C PRO A 61 19.76 5.58 -10.83
N SER A 62 19.68 5.21 -12.11
CA SER A 62 20.86 5.03 -12.97
C SER A 62 21.50 6.39 -13.29
N TYR A 63 22.82 6.46 -13.05
CA TYR A 63 23.74 7.60 -13.16
C TYR A 63 23.83 8.22 -14.56
#